data_AF-A0A1V4T022-F1
#
_entry.id   AF-A0A1V4T022-F1
#
_cell.length_a   1.000
_cell.length_b   1.000
_cell.length_c   1.000
_cell.angle_alpha   90.00
_cell.angle_beta   90.00
_cell.angle_gamma   90.00
#
_symmetry.space_group_name_H-M   'P 1'
#
loop_
_entity.id
_entity.type
_entity.pdbx_description
1 polymer ?
#
loop_
_entity_poly.entity_id
_entity_poly.type
_entity_poly.pdbx_seq_one_letter_code
_entity_poly.pdbx_strand_id
1 'polypeptide(L)' 'MTAEFIIRLILAAIACGAIGMERQMRGKGAGLRTHVLIGMGSALFMIVSKYGFADVLSLDHVGLDPSRIAAQ' A
#
# COMPACT_ATOMS: atom_id res chain seq x y z
N MET A 1 -15.75 -6.15 -2.76
CA MET A 1 -14.91 -4.93 -2.64
C MET A 1 -14.06 -4.96 -1.37
N THR A 2 -14.64 -4.97 -0.17
CA THR A 2 -13.88 -4.96 1.10
C THR A 2 -12.95 -6.16 1.28
N ALA A 3 -13.43 -7.37 1.00
CA ALA A 3 -12.61 -8.59 1.10
C ALA A 3 -11.38 -8.56 0.17
N GLU A 4 -11.51 -7.97 -1.02
CA GLU A 4 -10.42 -7.83 -1.97
C GLU A 4 -9.31 -6.92 -1.42
N PHE A 5 -9.68 -5.81 -0.76
CA PHE A 5 -8.72 -4.91 -0.13
C PHE A 5 -8.00 -5.60 1.04
N ILE A 6 -8.71 -6.36 1.86
CA ILE A 6 -8.12 -7.13 2.96
C ILE A 6 -7.11 -8.14 2.41
N ILE A 7 -7.45 -8.88 1.36
CA ILE A 7 -6.55 -9.85 0.73
C ILE A 7 -5.29 -9.16 0.20
N ARG A 8 -5.41 -8.00 -0.47
CA ARG A 8 -4.26 -7.24 -0.96
C ARG A 8 -3.34 -6.77 0.17
N LEU A 9 -3.91 -6.34 1.29
CA LEU A 9 -3.14 -5.92 2.48
C LEU A 9 -2.43 -7.11 3.14
N ILE A 10 -3.08 -8.27 3.24
CA ILE A 10 -2.46 -9.50 3.75
C ILE A 10 -1.30 -9.93 2.84
N LEU A 11 -1.50 -9.92 1.53
CA LEU A 11 -0.44 -10.26 0.57
C LEU A 11 0.73 -9.29 0.65
N ALA A 12 0.47 -7.98 0.78
CA ALA A 12 1.53 -6.99 0.99
C ALA A 12 2.29 -7.23 2.30
N ALA A 13 1.59 -7.53 3.40
CA ALA A 13 2.20 -7.84 4.68
C ALA A 13 3.08 -9.10 4.61
N ILE A 14 2.64 -10.15 3.93
CA ILE A 14 3.42 -11.38 3.74
C ILE A 14 4.66 -11.11 2.89
N ALA A 15 4.50 -10.44 1.75
CA ALA A 15 5.60 -10.16 0.82
C ALA A 15 6.67 -9.25 1.46
N CYS A 16 6.26 -8.13 2.05
CA CYS A 16 7.18 -7.24 2.75
C CYS A 16 7.71 -7.85 4.05
N GLY A 17 6.94 -8.74 4.67
CA GLY A 17 7.36 -9.52 5.82
C GLY A 17 8.51 -10.47 5.49
N ALA A 18 8.43 -11.19 4.37
CA ALA A 18 9.52 -12.04 3.90
C ALA A 18 10.82 -11.25 3.69
N ILE A 19 10.74 -10.08 3.05
CA ILE A 19 11.88 -9.17 2.86
C ILE A 19 12.42 -8.69 4.22
N GLY A 20 11.53 -8.25 5.11
CA GLY A 20 11.92 -7.77 6.44
C GLY A 20 12.57 -8.85 7.31
N MET A 21 12.12 -10.09 7.19
CA MET A 21 12.71 -11.25 7.87
C MET A 21 14.13 -11.52 7.35
N GLU A 22 14.32 -11.58 6.03
CA GLU A 22 15.65 -11.76 5.43
C GLU A 22 16.62 -10.66 5.88
N ARG A 23 16.16 -9.40 5.87
CA ARG A 23 16.96 -8.25 6.31
C ARG A 23 17.35 -8.33 7.78
N GLN A 24 16.42 -8.77 8.63
CA GLN A 24 16.67 -8.95 10.05
C GLN A 24 17.71 -10.06 10.29
N MET A 25 17.61 -11.18 9.58
CA MET A 25 18.58 -12.28 9.65
C MET A 25 19.98 -11.86 9.19
N ARG A 26 20.07 -10.95 8.21
CA ARG A 26 21.33 -10.39 7.71
C ARG A 26 21.86 -9.20 8.54
N GLY A 27 21.27 -8.90 9.69
CA GLY A 27 21.71 -7.81 10.57
C GLY A 27 21.56 -6.41 9.97
N LYS A 28 20.63 -6.20 9.05
CA LYS A 28 20.35 -4.87 8.47
C LYS A 28 19.50 -4.04 9.44
N GLY A 29 19.72 -2.72 9.47
CA GLY A 29 19.11 -1.83 10.47
C GLY A 29 17.58 -1.75 10.45
N ALA A 30 16.91 -2.09 9.34
CA ALA A 30 15.46 -2.18 9.24
C ALA A 30 15.04 -3.63 8.99
N GLY A 31 14.31 -4.21 9.96
CA GLY A 31 13.87 -5.61 9.97
C GLY A 31 12.39 -5.80 9.68
N LEU A 32 11.80 -6.87 10.25
CA LEU A 32 10.45 -7.34 9.94
C LEU A 32 9.37 -6.29 10.15
N ARG A 33 9.27 -5.72 11.37
CA ARG A 33 8.21 -4.76 11.73
C ARG A 33 8.20 -3.55 10.81
N THR A 34 9.38 -3.02 10.47
CA THR A 34 9.52 -1.84 9.61
C THR A 34 9.04 -2.12 8.18
N HIS A 35 9.46 -3.23 7.58
CA HIS A 35 9.08 -3.54 6.19
C HIS A 35 7.59 -3.90 6.07
N VAL A 36 7.02 -4.61 7.05
CA VAL A 36 5.59 -4.91 7.08
C VAL A 36 4.77 -3.63 7.17
N LEU A 37 5.13 -2.70 8.08
CA LEU A 37 4.40 -1.43 8.25
C LEU A 37 4.48 -0.55 6.99
N ILE A 38 5.67 -0.36 6.43
CA ILE A 38 5.85 0.46 5.22
C ILE A 38 5.11 -0.18 4.04
N GLY A 39 5.25 -1.48 3.83
CA GLY A 39 4.60 -2.21 2.74
C GLY A 39 3.07 -2.15 2.79
N MET A 40 2.48 -2.36 3.98
CA MET A 40 1.04 -2.20 4.17
C MET A 40 0.59 -0.76 3.95
N GLY A 41 1.37 0.23 4.41
CA GLY A 41 1.10 1.65 4.17
C GLY A 41 1.08 1.99 2.68
N SER A 42 2.08 1.54 1.92
CA SER A 42 2.12 1.72 0.46
C SER A 42 0.94 1.06 -0.25
N ALA A 43 0.58 -0.17 0.13
CA ALA A 43 -0.59 -0.85 -0.43
C ALA A 43 -1.90 -0.12 -0.11
N LEU A 44 -2.05 0.40 1.12
CA LEU A 44 -3.21 1.20 1.51
C LEU A 44 -3.29 2.50 0.72
N PHE A 45 -2.18 3.23 0.56
CA PHE A 45 -2.13 4.44 -0.26
C PHE A 45 -2.54 4.19 -1.71
N MET A 46 -2.12 3.07 -2.30
CA MET A 46 -2.53 2.69 -3.65
C MET A 46 -4.04 2.40 -3.74
N ILE A 47 -4.61 1.69 -2.75
CA ILE A 47 -6.04 1.40 -2.71
C ILE A 47 -6.85 2.69 -2.60
N VAL A 48 -6.46 3.61 -1.70
CA VAL A 48 -7.12 4.90 -1.52
C VAL A 48 -6.98 5.76 -2.78
N SER A 49 -5.79 5.84 -3.37
CA SER A 49 -5.56 6.63 -4.58
C SER A 49 -6.44 6.19 -5.75
N LYS A 50 -6.63 4.87 -5.91
CA LYS A 50 -7.42 4.33 -7.01
C LYS A 50 -8.94 4.37 -6.76
N TYR A 51 -9.37 4.12 -5.53
CA TYR A 51 -10.79 3.85 -5.24
C TYR A 51 -11.43 4.80 -4.22
N GLY A 52 -10.66 5.63 -3.52
CA GLY A 52 -11.11 6.42 -2.38
C GLY A 52 -11.80 7.75 -2.71
N PHE A 53 -11.86 8.14 -3.98
CA PHE A 53 -12.33 9.47 -4.41
C PHE A 53 -13.50 9.40 -5.40
N ALA A 54 -14.25 8.30 -5.39
CA ALA A 54 -15.35 8.09 -6.33
C ALA A 54 -16.49 9.11 -6.17
N ASP A 55 -16.66 9.64 -4.96
CA ASP A 55 -17.61 10.70 -4.59
C ASP A 55 -17.25 12.06 -5.21
N VAL A 56 -15.97 12.38 -5.29
CA VAL A 56 -15.46 13.66 -5.81
C VAL A 56 -15.52 13.75 -7.34
N LEU A 57 -15.54 12.60 -8.03
CA LEU A 57 -15.70 12.52 -9.50
C LEU A 57 -17.01 13.15 -10.00
N SER A 58 -18.00 13.31 -9.12
CA SER A 58 -19.31 13.90 -9.43
C SER A 58 -19.30 15.43 -9.53
N LEU A 59 -18.20 16.07 -9.11
CA LEU A 59 -18.05 17.52 -9.11
C LEU A 59 -17.53 18.00 -10.47
N ASP A 60 -18.12 19.09 -10.96
CA ASP A 60 -17.63 19.76 -12.16
C ASP A 60 -16.16 20.19 -11.97
N HIS A 61 -15.34 19.91 -12.99
CA HIS A 61 -13.93 20.30 -13.10
C HIS A 61 -12.94 19.55 -12.18
N VAL A 62 -13.33 18.42 -11.58
CA VAL A 62 -12.41 17.54 -10.85
C VAL A 62 -11.93 16.39 -11.74
N GLY A 63 -10.62 16.35 -12.02
CA GLY A 63 -9.95 15.23 -12.68
C GLY A 63 -9.24 14.34 -11.67
N LEU A 64 -9.55 13.04 -11.66
CA LEU A 64 -8.85 12.04 -10.85
C LEU A 64 -7.64 11.46 -11.60
N ASP A 65 -6.48 11.49 -10.97
CA ASP A 65 -5.25 10.90 -11.51
C ASP A 65 -4.55 10.00 -10.46
N PRO A 66 -4.94 8.72 -10.35
CA PRO A 66 -4.35 7.76 -9.40
C PRO A 66 -2.86 7.48 -9.63
N SER A 67 -2.33 7.81 -10.81
CA SER A 67 -0.93 7.53 -11.14
C SER A 67 0.05 8.38 -10.33
N ARG A 68 -0.40 9.54 -9.80
CA ARG A 68 0.44 10.47 -9.03
C ARG A 68 0.99 9.87 -7.74
N ILE A 69 0.17 9.09 -7.03
CA ILE A 69 0.60 8.39 -5.81
C ILE A 69 1.47 7.19 -6.17
N ALA A 70 1.24 6.55 -7.32
CA ALA A 70 2.07 5.45 -7.79
C ALA A 70 3.49 5.90 -8.22
N ALA A 71 3.66 7.17 -8.56
CA ALA A 71 4.92 7.74 -9.03
C ALA A 71 5.84 8.31 -7.92
N GLN A 72 5.36 8.38 -6.66
CA GLN A 72 6.13 8.84 -5.49
C GLN A 72 6.67 7.67 -4.68
#